data_AF-A0A5K4F8I7-F1
#
_entry.id   AF-A0A5K4F8I7-F1
#
_cell.length_a   1.000
_cell.length_b   1.000
_cell.length_c   1.000
_cell.angle_alpha   90.00
_cell.angle_beta   90.00
_cell.angle_gamma   90.00
#
_symmetry.space_group_name_H-M   'P 1'
#
loop_
_entity.id
_entity.type
_entity.pdbx_description
1 polymer ?
#
loop_
_entity_poly.entity_id
_entity_poly.type
_entity_poly.pdbx_seq_one_letter_code
_entity_poly.pdbx_strand_id
1 'polypeptide(L)'
;MERDIISLISLLSADNPDNNPLTTLDDSRQILVKMAVEKFDEYVSKRDEKNIVYLLKIFFLLGETNEGIRRFSIYLCSYISNKCELLITTNKSSSQSSEFVSANLITEILEFVADTLKNNSMHVETYCGPGNIFGLVSSVHCVVDRYVKCVVERFYAYHHLDELCSMLKKSNSNSLSSKRHDSSAQSINRDKILDSSELGSDRVLVIEPIIVETLQIITCSELYLRFIQRRISADIKQSNLTEDDFKKKSNEISKFFESSQLVCQVQDLLSKYLNLEQYYLRVTIMKALSSDEVDKSSNVWCFIDDVFFITKKSLIRSLSSGNVDTICAMVNHSCSILIDLMVNDFLGNIIRTGFPSGWVQDAYNYVQNSVAVAGSLSSSSSIVNVPTVSSFNMIGPNALARYHFLVTLNSIEASQKNLLSLVNHLESELNLLYQNQEINS
;
A
#
# COMPACT_ATOMS: atom_id res chain seq x y z
N MET A 1 -29.23 -46.43 -2.85
CA MET A 1 -27.83 -46.54 -3.30
C MET A 1 -27.47 -47.98 -3.60
N GLU A 2 -27.40 -48.91 -2.64
CA GLU A 2 -27.11 -50.33 -2.98
C GLU A 2 -28.14 -50.92 -3.96
N ARG A 3 -29.45 -50.72 -3.75
CA ARG A 3 -30.48 -51.22 -4.68
C ARG A 3 -30.38 -50.60 -6.09
N ASP A 4 -30.03 -49.32 -6.18
CA ASP A 4 -29.95 -48.61 -7.46
C ASP A 4 -28.66 -48.94 -8.20
N ILE A 5 -27.57 -49.18 -7.48
CA ILE A 5 -26.30 -49.67 -8.05
C ILE A 5 -26.47 -51.12 -8.51
N ILE A 6 -27.14 -51.96 -7.71
CA ILE A 6 -27.44 -53.35 -8.09
C ILE A 6 -28.35 -53.40 -9.30
N SER A 7 -29.37 -52.53 -9.40
CA SER A 7 -30.22 -52.47 -10.59
C SER A 7 -29.44 -52.00 -11.82
N LEU A 8 -28.55 -51.01 -11.69
CA LEU A 8 -27.65 -50.57 -12.76
C LEU A 8 -26.72 -51.70 -13.23
N ILE A 9 -26.09 -52.41 -12.30
CA ILE A 9 -25.21 -53.56 -12.62
C ILE A 9 -26.02 -54.66 -13.33
N SER A 10 -27.25 -54.93 -12.88
CA SER A 10 -28.12 -55.91 -13.53
C SER A 10 -28.54 -55.50 -14.95
N LEU A 11 -28.74 -54.19 -15.18
CA LEU A 11 -29.09 -53.65 -16.49
C LEU A 11 -27.90 -53.70 -17.45
N LEU A 12 -26.69 -53.41 -16.96
CA LEU A 12 -25.44 -53.50 -17.73
C LEU A 12 -25.04 -54.96 -18.03
N SER A 13 -25.48 -55.92 -17.20
CA SER A 13 -25.19 -57.34 -17.34
C SER A 13 -26.24 -58.11 -18.16
N ALA A 14 -27.35 -57.47 -18.51
CA ALA A 14 -28.40 -58.10 -19.31
C ALA A 14 -28.00 -58.12 -20.79
N ASP A 15 -27.74 -59.32 -21.34
CA ASP A 15 -27.54 -59.57 -22.77
C ASP A 15 -28.85 -59.32 -23.54
N ASN A 16 -29.18 -58.05 -23.78
CA ASN A 16 -30.23 -57.67 -24.72
C ASN A 16 -29.60 -57.36 -26.08
N PRO A 17 -29.90 -58.13 -27.15
CA PRO A 17 -29.29 -57.95 -28.47
C PRO A 17 -29.65 -56.63 -29.16
N ASP A 18 -30.73 -55.96 -28.73
CA ASP A 18 -31.14 -54.64 -29.21
C ASP A 18 -30.54 -53.48 -28.38
N ASN A 19 -29.82 -53.79 -27.30
CA ASN A 19 -29.30 -52.81 -26.36
C ASN A 19 -27.84 -52.49 -26.71
N ASN A 20 -27.60 -51.32 -27.29
CA ASN A 20 -26.24 -50.87 -27.58
C ASN A 20 -25.52 -50.63 -26.25
N PRO A 21 -24.45 -51.38 -25.91
CA PRO A 21 -23.79 -51.26 -24.61
C PRO A 21 -23.27 -49.83 -24.34
N LEU A 22 -22.94 -49.07 -25.39
CA LEU A 22 -22.55 -47.68 -25.26
C LEU A 22 -23.72 -46.77 -24.83
N THR A 23 -24.93 -46.99 -25.35
CA THR A 23 -26.11 -46.21 -24.95
C THR A 23 -26.50 -46.55 -23.53
N THR A 24 -26.50 -47.83 -23.15
CA THR A 24 -26.81 -48.24 -21.78
C THR A 24 -25.81 -47.69 -20.77
N LEU A 25 -24.52 -47.64 -21.13
CA LEU A 25 -23.48 -47.07 -20.28
C LEU A 25 -23.63 -45.54 -20.17
N ASP A 26 -23.99 -44.87 -21.26
CA ASP A 26 -24.23 -43.42 -21.23
C ASP A 26 -25.48 -43.08 -20.39
N ASP A 27 -26.58 -43.81 -20.57
CA ASP A 27 -27.80 -43.66 -19.76
C ASP A 27 -27.49 -43.90 -18.27
N SER A 28 -26.73 -44.95 -17.97
CA SER A 28 -26.24 -45.27 -16.64
C SER A 28 -25.41 -44.15 -16.03
N ARG A 29 -24.49 -43.57 -16.82
CA ARG A 29 -23.67 -42.42 -16.41
C ARG A 29 -24.55 -41.21 -16.11
N GLN A 30 -25.52 -40.89 -16.95
CA GLN A 30 -26.43 -39.76 -16.73
C GLN A 30 -27.26 -39.94 -15.45
N ILE A 31 -27.74 -41.16 -15.17
CA ILE A 31 -28.43 -41.48 -13.92
C ILE A 31 -27.51 -41.24 -12.71
N LEU A 32 -26.26 -41.73 -12.77
CA LEU A 32 -25.28 -41.54 -11.70
C LEU A 32 -24.93 -40.06 -11.48
N VAL A 33 -24.80 -39.28 -12.54
CA VAL A 33 -24.57 -37.82 -12.46
C VAL A 33 -25.75 -37.14 -11.75
N LYS A 34 -26.99 -37.48 -12.12
CA LYS A 34 -28.18 -36.94 -11.47
C LYS A 34 -28.23 -37.31 -9.97
N MET A 35 -27.93 -38.57 -9.63
CA MET A 35 -27.85 -39.01 -8.25
C MET A 35 -26.74 -38.29 -7.46
N ALA A 36 -25.58 -38.07 -8.09
CA ALA A 36 -24.46 -37.34 -7.47
C ALA A 36 -24.86 -35.88 -7.19
N VAL A 37 -25.56 -35.23 -8.12
CA VAL A 37 -26.13 -33.89 -7.95
C VAL A 37 -27.12 -33.84 -6.78
N GLU A 38 -28.10 -34.73 -6.73
CA GLU A 38 -29.09 -34.78 -5.64
C GLU A 38 -28.44 -35.03 -4.28
N LYS A 39 -27.46 -35.93 -4.23
CA LYS A 39 -26.68 -36.20 -3.01
C LYS A 39 -25.82 -35.01 -2.60
N PHE A 40 -25.27 -34.27 -3.55
CA PHE A 40 -24.51 -33.07 -3.27
C PHE A 40 -25.37 -32.05 -2.53
N ASP A 41 -26.56 -31.78 -3.06
CA ASP A 41 -27.49 -30.80 -2.48
C ASP A 41 -28.01 -31.26 -1.09
N GLU A 42 -28.19 -32.57 -0.90
CA GLU A 42 -28.50 -33.17 0.40
C GLU A 42 -27.36 -32.96 1.42
N TYR A 43 -26.10 -33.23 1.04
CA TYR A 43 -24.96 -33.07 1.94
C TYR A 43 -24.63 -31.62 2.25
N VAL A 44 -24.81 -30.71 1.28
CA VAL A 44 -24.72 -29.25 1.52
C VAL A 44 -25.74 -28.81 2.56
N SER A 45 -26.98 -29.29 2.45
CA SER A 45 -28.05 -28.99 3.41
C SER A 45 -27.73 -29.50 4.83
N LYS A 46 -27.06 -30.65 4.92
CA LYS A 46 -26.61 -31.26 6.20
C LYS A 46 -25.27 -30.73 6.72
N ARG A 47 -24.58 -29.87 5.95
CA ARG A 47 -23.20 -29.42 6.22
C ARG A 47 -22.20 -30.57 6.41
N ASP A 48 -22.36 -31.62 5.63
CA ASP A 48 -21.49 -32.80 5.68
C ASP A 48 -20.26 -32.62 4.78
N GLU A 49 -19.25 -31.92 5.29
CA GLU A 49 -18.04 -31.56 4.55
C GLU A 49 -17.33 -32.76 3.95
N LYS A 50 -17.26 -33.88 4.69
CA LYS A 50 -16.57 -35.09 4.24
C LYS A 50 -17.23 -35.67 2.99
N ASN A 51 -18.56 -35.76 2.98
CA ASN A 51 -19.29 -36.30 1.85
C ASN A 51 -19.37 -35.32 0.66
N ILE A 52 -19.38 -34.01 0.92
CA ILE A 52 -19.25 -32.98 -0.14
C ILE A 52 -17.91 -33.14 -0.87
N VAL A 53 -16.81 -33.25 -0.10
CA VAL A 53 -15.47 -33.46 -0.67
C VAL A 53 -15.36 -34.80 -1.40
N TYR A 54 -15.98 -35.85 -0.88
CA TYR A 54 -16.02 -37.15 -1.57
C TYR A 54 -16.75 -37.08 -2.92
N LEU A 55 -17.83 -36.30 -3.02
CA LEU A 55 -18.55 -36.14 -4.28
C LEU A 55 -17.72 -35.45 -5.37
N LEU A 56 -16.74 -34.60 -5.03
CA LEU A 56 -15.79 -34.08 -6.04
C LEU A 56 -15.08 -35.22 -6.77
N LYS A 57 -14.61 -36.23 -6.03
CA LYS A 57 -14.00 -37.43 -6.62
C LYS A 57 -14.98 -38.17 -7.52
N ILE A 58 -16.24 -38.28 -7.12
CA ILE A 58 -17.27 -38.94 -7.93
C ILE A 58 -17.54 -38.17 -9.23
N PHE A 59 -17.70 -36.85 -9.17
CA PHE A 59 -17.87 -36.02 -10.37
C PHE A 59 -16.70 -36.18 -11.34
N PHE A 60 -15.46 -36.17 -10.84
CA PHE A 60 -14.28 -36.44 -11.66
C PHE A 60 -14.33 -37.82 -12.34
N LEU A 61 -14.65 -38.89 -11.59
CA LEU A 61 -14.75 -40.24 -12.13
C LEU A 61 -15.86 -40.41 -13.18
N LEU A 62 -16.91 -39.59 -13.10
CA LEU A 62 -18.01 -39.56 -14.07
C LEU A 62 -17.69 -38.70 -15.32
N GLY A 63 -16.55 -38.02 -15.34
CA GLY A 63 -16.17 -37.09 -16.41
C GLY A 63 -16.81 -35.70 -16.30
N GLU A 64 -17.45 -35.40 -15.17
CA GLU A 64 -18.20 -34.16 -14.90
C GLU A 64 -17.42 -33.21 -13.97
N THR A 65 -16.10 -33.09 -14.19
CA THR A 65 -15.18 -32.30 -13.34
C THR A 65 -15.63 -30.84 -13.20
N ASN A 66 -16.05 -30.21 -14.30
CA ASN A 66 -16.48 -28.82 -14.30
C ASN A 66 -17.74 -28.61 -13.44
N GLU A 67 -18.71 -29.52 -13.53
CA GLU A 67 -19.94 -29.47 -12.72
C GLU A 67 -19.64 -29.70 -11.24
N GLY A 68 -18.76 -30.66 -10.93
CA GLY A 68 -18.29 -30.90 -9.56
C GLY A 68 -17.62 -29.67 -8.95
N ILE A 69 -16.66 -29.06 -9.66
CA ILE A 69 -15.98 -27.83 -9.21
C ILE A 69 -16.98 -26.69 -9.06
N ARG A 70 -17.92 -26.52 -10.01
CA ARG A 70 -18.94 -25.46 -9.95
C ARG A 70 -19.80 -25.59 -8.69
N ARG A 71 -20.32 -26.79 -8.39
CA ARG A 71 -21.14 -27.02 -7.18
C ARG A 71 -20.35 -26.86 -5.90
N PHE A 72 -19.13 -27.36 -5.86
CA PHE A 72 -18.23 -27.18 -4.73
C PHE A 72 -17.89 -25.71 -4.50
N SER A 73 -17.68 -24.96 -5.57
CA SER A 73 -17.46 -23.51 -5.53
C SER A 73 -18.68 -22.78 -4.96
N ILE A 74 -19.90 -23.13 -5.36
CA ILE A 74 -21.14 -22.53 -4.83
C ILE A 74 -21.28 -22.80 -3.32
N TYR A 75 -21.03 -24.05 -2.89
CA TYR A 75 -21.02 -24.41 -1.48
C TYR A 75 -20.03 -23.55 -0.68
N LEU A 76 -18.78 -23.46 -1.14
CA LEU A 76 -17.75 -22.66 -0.48
C LEU A 76 -18.07 -21.16 -0.50
N CYS A 77 -18.59 -20.64 -1.60
CA CYS A 77 -19.03 -19.25 -1.68
C CYS A 77 -20.13 -18.94 -0.66
N SER A 78 -21.08 -19.85 -0.47
CA SER A 78 -22.13 -19.72 0.56
C SER A 78 -21.56 -19.77 1.98
N TYR A 79 -20.68 -20.74 2.25
CA TYR A 79 -19.98 -20.87 3.53
C TYR A 79 -19.19 -19.60 3.88
N ILE A 80 -18.40 -19.11 2.94
CA ILE A 80 -17.59 -17.89 3.09
C ILE A 80 -18.49 -16.67 3.30
N SER A 81 -19.56 -16.55 2.50
CA SER A 81 -20.51 -15.44 2.60
C SER A 81 -21.14 -15.33 3.99
N ASN A 82 -21.61 -16.45 4.52
CA ASN A 82 -22.19 -16.50 5.86
C ASN A 82 -21.18 -16.04 6.94
N LYS A 83 -19.91 -16.46 6.83
CA LYS A 83 -18.87 -16.03 7.77
C LYS A 83 -18.57 -14.54 7.62
N CYS A 84 -18.39 -14.03 6.40
CA CYS A 84 -18.14 -12.61 6.15
C CYS A 84 -19.29 -11.71 6.65
N GLU A 85 -20.54 -12.14 6.49
CA GLU A 85 -21.71 -11.44 7.04
C GLU A 85 -21.69 -11.39 8.57
N LEU A 86 -21.35 -12.50 9.23
CA LEU A 86 -21.17 -12.53 10.68
C LEU A 86 -20.08 -11.55 11.12
N LEU A 87 -18.90 -11.57 10.50
CA LEU A 87 -17.80 -10.64 10.83
C LEU A 87 -18.24 -9.18 10.70
N ILE A 88 -18.90 -8.84 9.59
CA ILE A 88 -19.40 -7.49 9.33
C ILE A 88 -20.46 -7.07 10.36
N THR A 89 -21.37 -7.95 10.74
CA THR A 89 -22.44 -7.63 11.71
C THR A 89 -21.90 -7.50 13.13
N THR A 90 -20.97 -8.36 13.54
CA THR A 90 -20.31 -8.29 14.86
C THR A 90 -19.52 -6.98 14.99
N ASN A 91 -18.76 -6.61 13.96
CA ASN A 91 -17.97 -5.37 13.96
C ASN A 91 -18.85 -4.10 14.10
N LYS A 92 -20.06 -4.10 13.53
CA LYS A 92 -21.04 -3.00 13.74
C LYS A 92 -21.54 -2.89 15.17
N SER A 93 -21.60 -4.01 15.90
CA SER A 93 -22.14 -4.06 17.26
C SER A 93 -21.10 -3.79 18.34
N SER A 94 -19.81 -4.00 18.05
CA SER A 94 -18.73 -3.63 18.95
C SER A 94 -18.60 -2.11 18.99
N SER A 95 -19.09 -1.49 20.06
CA SER A 95 -18.86 -0.08 20.41
C SER A 95 -17.40 0.22 20.80
N GLN A 96 -16.46 -0.68 20.45
CA GLN A 96 -15.06 -0.55 20.77
C GLN A 96 -14.39 0.33 19.73
N SER A 97 -13.84 1.44 20.21
CA SER A 97 -12.87 2.32 19.55
C SER A 97 -11.57 1.56 19.26
N SER A 98 -11.63 0.49 18.48
CA SER A 98 -10.41 -0.10 17.92
C SER A 98 -9.86 0.89 16.93
N GLU A 99 -8.59 1.25 17.07
CA GLU A 99 -7.86 1.85 15.96
C GLU A 99 -7.92 0.87 14.77
N PHE A 100 -8.04 1.41 13.56
CA PHE A 100 -7.95 0.65 12.31
C PHE A 100 -9.04 -0.41 12.06
N VAL A 101 -10.30 -0.09 12.41
CA VAL A 101 -11.45 -1.00 12.32
C VAL A 101 -11.61 -1.67 10.94
N SER A 102 -11.49 -0.89 9.87
CA SER A 102 -11.71 -1.39 8.50
C SER A 102 -10.56 -2.28 8.04
N ALA A 103 -9.33 -1.89 8.35
CA ALA A 103 -8.15 -2.70 8.03
C ALA A 103 -8.15 -4.04 8.77
N ASN A 104 -8.49 -4.05 10.06
CA ASN A 104 -8.59 -5.27 10.86
C ASN A 104 -9.68 -6.21 10.31
N LEU A 105 -10.85 -5.66 9.96
CA LEU A 105 -11.95 -6.44 9.38
C LEU A 105 -11.61 -7.02 8.01
N ILE A 106 -10.97 -6.24 7.13
CA ILE A 106 -10.52 -6.74 5.81
C ILE A 106 -9.47 -7.82 6.00
N THR A 107 -8.52 -7.65 6.93
CA THR A 107 -7.50 -8.65 7.24
C THR A 107 -8.15 -9.97 7.69
N GLU A 108 -9.09 -9.93 8.63
CA GLU A 108 -9.80 -11.12 9.10
C GLU A 108 -10.59 -11.82 7.98
N ILE A 109 -11.25 -11.05 7.10
CA ILE A 109 -11.95 -11.59 5.93
C ILE A 109 -10.97 -12.29 4.98
N LEU A 110 -9.86 -11.63 4.63
CA LEU A 110 -8.90 -12.14 3.65
C LEU A 110 -8.13 -13.35 4.18
N GLU A 111 -7.73 -13.35 5.45
CA GLU A 111 -7.08 -14.50 6.09
C GLU A 111 -8.00 -15.72 6.14
N PHE A 112 -9.26 -15.53 6.55
CA PHE A 112 -10.24 -16.60 6.57
C PHE A 112 -10.49 -17.18 5.17
N VAL A 113 -10.61 -16.33 4.15
CA VAL A 113 -10.77 -16.80 2.76
C VAL A 113 -9.52 -17.51 2.26
N ALA A 114 -8.33 -16.98 2.56
CA ALA A 114 -7.07 -17.59 2.16
C ALA A 114 -6.88 -18.98 2.79
N ASP A 115 -7.18 -19.14 4.08
CA ASP A 115 -7.13 -20.43 4.76
C ASP A 115 -8.17 -21.42 4.20
N THR A 116 -9.40 -20.95 3.98
CA THR A 116 -10.47 -21.75 3.36
C THR A 116 -10.05 -22.22 1.96
N LEU A 117 -9.51 -21.32 1.13
CA LEU A 117 -9.01 -21.66 -0.20
C LEU A 117 -7.82 -22.62 -0.15
N LYS A 118 -6.87 -22.43 0.77
CA LYS A 118 -5.72 -23.32 0.94
C LYS A 118 -6.20 -24.75 1.24
N ASN A 119 -7.06 -24.91 2.24
CA ASN A 119 -7.57 -26.21 2.67
C ASN A 119 -8.45 -26.89 1.60
N ASN A 120 -9.26 -26.13 0.86
CA ASN A 120 -10.15 -26.73 -0.14
C ASN A 120 -9.49 -26.93 -1.51
N SER A 121 -8.51 -26.10 -1.87
CA SER A 121 -7.76 -26.27 -3.12
C SER A 121 -6.94 -27.56 -3.13
N MET A 122 -6.46 -28.03 -1.97
CA MET A 122 -5.76 -29.32 -1.87
C MET A 122 -6.67 -30.50 -2.26
N HIS A 123 -7.97 -30.42 -1.98
CA HIS A 123 -8.94 -31.45 -2.36
C HIS A 123 -9.20 -31.43 -3.87
N VAL A 124 -9.29 -30.24 -4.48
CA VAL A 124 -9.42 -30.11 -5.94
C VAL A 124 -8.18 -30.65 -6.64
N GLU A 125 -6.98 -30.30 -6.16
CA GLU A 125 -5.70 -30.81 -6.66
C GLU A 125 -5.63 -32.34 -6.56
N THR A 126 -6.02 -32.91 -5.43
CA THR A 126 -5.98 -34.36 -5.17
C THR A 126 -6.97 -35.15 -6.04
N TYR A 127 -8.20 -34.65 -6.20
CA TYR A 127 -9.28 -35.43 -6.84
C TYR A 127 -9.53 -35.07 -8.30
N CYS A 128 -9.30 -33.82 -8.71
CA CYS A 128 -9.57 -33.33 -10.07
C CYS A 128 -8.28 -33.23 -10.90
N GLY A 129 -7.10 -33.21 -10.27
CA GLY A 129 -5.82 -33.02 -10.93
C GLY A 129 -5.49 -31.54 -11.22
N PRO A 130 -4.27 -31.27 -11.72
CA PRO A 130 -3.76 -29.91 -11.92
C PRO A 130 -4.50 -29.14 -13.02
N GLY A 131 -4.50 -27.81 -12.91
CA GLY A 131 -5.13 -26.89 -13.87
C GLY A 131 -6.60 -26.57 -13.58
N ASN A 132 -7.15 -27.14 -12.51
CA ASN A 132 -8.57 -27.02 -12.14
C ASN A 132 -8.82 -26.04 -10.98
N ILE A 133 -7.76 -25.53 -10.32
CA ILE A 133 -7.91 -24.66 -9.14
C ILE A 133 -8.49 -23.30 -9.53
N PHE A 134 -8.21 -22.81 -10.75
CA PHE A 134 -8.68 -21.50 -11.21
C PHE A 134 -10.21 -21.35 -11.15
N GLY A 135 -10.98 -22.38 -11.49
CA GLY A 135 -12.45 -22.31 -11.44
C GLY A 135 -13.00 -22.11 -10.02
N LEU A 136 -12.38 -22.78 -9.04
CA LEU A 136 -12.70 -22.60 -7.62
C LEU A 136 -12.31 -21.20 -7.13
N VAL A 137 -11.06 -20.81 -7.37
CA VAL A 137 -10.53 -19.52 -6.90
C VAL A 137 -11.29 -18.36 -7.50
N SER A 138 -11.65 -18.40 -8.79
CA SER A 138 -12.40 -17.33 -9.45
C SER A 138 -13.77 -17.12 -8.81
N SER A 139 -14.47 -18.20 -8.49
CA SER A 139 -15.79 -18.14 -7.85
C SER A 139 -15.71 -17.54 -6.45
N VAL A 140 -14.74 -18.00 -5.65
CA VAL A 140 -14.52 -17.48 -4.29
C VAL A 140 -14.03 -16.03 -4.31
N HIS A 141 -13.19 -15.66 -5.26
CA HIS A 141 -12.66 -14.30 -5.40
C HIS A 141 -13.78 -13.29 -5.72
N CYS A 142 -14.81 -13.66 -6.48
CA CYS A 142 -16.01 -12.82 -6.65
C CYS A 142 -16.72 -12.51 -5.31
N VAL A 143 -16.66 -13.43 -4.33
CA VAL A 143 -17.20 -13.20 -2.99
C VAL A 143 -16.33 -12.21 -2.21
N VAL A 144 -15.00 -12.33 -2.34
CA VAL A 144 -14.05 -11.36 -1.77
C VAL A 144 -14.28 -9.96 -2.34
N ASP A 145 -14.37 -9.84 -3.67
CA ASP A 145 -14.68 -8.60 -4.37
C ASP A 145 -15.92 -7.92 -3.77
N ARG A 146 -16.98 -8.67 -3.47
CA ARG A 146 -18.21 -8.14 -2.86
C ARG A 146 -18.01 -7.64 -1.43
N TYR A 147 -17.41 -8.46 -0.55
CA TYR A 147 -17.32 -8.13 0.88
C TYR A 147 -16.24 -7.10 1.18
N VAL A 148 -15.07 -7.20 0.54
CA VAL A 148 -14.04 -6.18 0.68
C VAL A 148 -14.55 -4.86 0.14
N LYS A 149 -15.28 -4.86 -0.98
CA LYS A 149 -15.93 -3.64 -1.48
C LYS A 149 -16.83 -2.98 -0.45
N CYS A 150 -17.69 -3.78 0.19
CA CYS A 150 -18.59 -3.27 1.22
C CYS A 150 -17.85 -2.62 2.40
N VAL A 151 -16.69 -3.15 2.81
CA VAL A 151 -15.89 -2.57 3.89
C VAL A 151 -15.15 -1.31 3.43
N VAL A 152 -14.55 -1.33 2.24
CA VAL A 152 -13.84 -0.17 1.66
C VAL A 152 -14.79 1.02 1.43
N GLU A 153 -16.01 0.78 0.93
CA GLU A 153 -17.01 1.85 0.75
C GLU A 153 -17.42 2.49 2.09
N ARG A 154 -17.49 1.69 3.17
CA ARG A 154 -17.73 2.23 4.52
C ARG A 154 -16.54 3.03 5.03
N PHE A 155 -15.32 2.56 4.78
CA PHE A 155 -14.10 3.29 5.12
C PHE A 155 -14.06 4.66 4.41
N TYR A 156 -14.40 4.69 3.12
CA TYR A 156 -14.50 5.93 2.34
C TYR A 156 -15.53 6.90 2.92
N ALA A 157 -16.72 6.39 3.25
CA ALA A 157 -17.79 7.19 3.83
C ALA A 157 -17.45 7.71 5.23
N TYR A 158 -16.86 6.87 6.09
CA TYR A 158 -16.52 7.20 7.47
C TYR A 158 -15.49 8.34 7.56
N HIS A 159 -14.49 8.34 6.68
CA HIS A 159 -13.46 9.37 6.65
C HIS A 159 -13.71 10.50 5.64
N HIS A 160 -14.83 10.46 4.91
CA HIS A 160 -15.14 11.39 3.81
C HIS A 160 -13.97 11.50 2.82
N LEU A 161 -13.36 10.38 2.44
CA LEU A 161 -12.05 10.37 1.76
C LEU A 161 -12.04 11.09 0.42
N ASP A 162 -13.11 10.98 -0.36
CA ASP A 162 -13.20 11.66 -1.66
C ASP A 162 -13.26 13.19 -1.49
N GLU A 163 -14.03 13.66 -0.50
CA GLU A 163 -14.12 15.08 -0.15
C GLU A 163 -12.77 15.58 0.34
N LEU A 164 -12.15 14.85 1.28
CA LEU A 164 -10.83 15.15 1.81
C LEU A 164 -9.80 15.27 0.68
N CYS A 165 -9.67 14.26 -0.18
CA CYS A 165 -8.73 14.29 -1.31
C CYS A 165 -9.01 15.45 -2.28
N SER A 166 -10.28 15.75 -2.55
CA SER A 166 -10.66 16.87 -3.42
C SER A 166 -10.26 18.24 -2.82
N MET A 167 -10.38 18.40 -1.50
CA MET A 167 -9.96 19.61 -0.80
C MET A 167 -8.44 19.76 -0.83
N LEU A 168 -7.69 18.68 -0.62
CA LEU A 168 -6.23 18.70 -0.63
C LEU A 168 -5.66 19.08 -2.02
N LYS A 169 -6.24 18.56 -3.10
CA LYS A 169 -5.85 18.91 -4.48
C LYS A 169 -6.06 20.41 -4.79
N LYS A 170 -7.15 21.01 -4.28
CA LYS A 170 -7.43 22.45 -4.43
C LYS A 170 -6.43 23.30 -3.66
N SER A 171 -6.05 22.88 -2.45
CA SER A 171 -5.06 23.59 -1.62
C SER A 171 -3.70 23.71 -2.32
N ASN A 172 -3.22 22.61 -2.93
CA ASN A 172 -1.94 22.60 -3.65
C ASN A 172 -1.95 23.51 -4.88
N SER A 173 -3.05 23.56 -5.63
CA SER A 173 -3.17 24.35 -6.87
C SER A 173 -3.15 25.86 -6.63
N ASN A 174 -3.73 26.34 -5.53
CA ASN A 174 -3.80 27.77 -5.21
C ASN A 174 -2.43 28.39 -4.88
N SER A 175 -1.43 27.57 -4.57
CA SER A 175 -0.07 28.06 -4.27
C SER A 175 0.75 28.38 -5.53
N LEU A 176 0.41 27.84 -6.71
CA LEU A 176 1.18 28.02 -7.94
C LEU A 176 0.71 29.18 -8.85
N SER A 177 -0.51 29.70 -8.68
CA SER A 177 -1.07 30.73 -9.58
C SER A 177 -0.80 32.18 -9.17
N SER A 178 -0.17 32.45 -8.01
CA SER A 178 -0.03 33.82 -7.48
C SER A 178 1.33 34.51 -7.75
N LYS A 179 2.18 34.00 -8.65
CA LYS A 179 3.51 34.57 -8.94
C LYS A 179 3.62 35.41 -10.22
N ARG A 180 2.53 35.99 -10.72
CA ARG A 180 2.58 36.92 -11.86
C ARG A 180 1.67 38.11 -11.61
N HIS A 181 2.15 39.12 -10.87
CA HIS A 181 1.99 40.54 -11.19
C HIS A 181 2.68 41.43 -10.14
N ASP A 182 3.53 42.31 -10.66
CA ASP A 182 3.95 43.63 -10.17
C ASP A 182 4.82 43.78 -8.91
N SER A 183 6.04 44.19 -9.24
CA SER A 183 7.02 44.93 -8.44
C SER A 183 6.41 46.18 -7.78
N SER A 184 6.18 46.09 -6.47
CA SER A 184 6.31 47.23 -5.56
C SER A 184 6.60 46.73 -4.16
N ALA A 185 7.66 47.28 -3.58
CA ALA A 185 8.11 47.01 -2.23
C ALA A 185 7.00 47.28 -1.19
N GLN A 186 6.54 46.25 -0.48
CA GLN A 186 6.11 46.39 0.90
C GLN A 186 6.03 45.02 1.57
N SER A 187 6.81 44.92 2.64
CA SER A 187 6.66 43.99 3.75
C SER A 187 5.20 43.89 4.21
N ILE A 188 4.86 42.79 4.90
CA ILE A 188 3.56 42.47 5.55
C ILE A 188 2.74 41.44 4.75
N ASN A 189 3.15 40.17 4.81
CA ASN A 189 2.28 39.02 4.48
C ASN A 189 2.75 37.71 5.17
N ARG A 190 3.43 37.80 6.33
CA ARG A 190 3.69 36.59 7.15
C ARG A 190 2.43 36.15 7.91
N ASP A 191 1.59 37.09 8.32
CA ASP A 191 0.44 36.78 9.19
C ASP A 191 -0.71 36.04 8.48
N LYS A 192 -0.87 36.18 7.16
CA LYS A 192 -1.89 35.40 6.41
C LYS A 192 -1.49 33.96 6.11
N ILE A 193 -0.22 33.61 6.23
CA ILE A 193 0.26 32.23 6.05
C ILE A 193 0.18 31.47 7.37
N LEU A 194 0.36 32.14 8.51
CA LEU A 194 0.25 31.51 9.83
C LEU A 194 -1.19 31.07 10.18
N ASP A 195 -2.23 31.81 9.80
CA ASP A 195 -3.63 31.40 10.00
C ASP A 195 -4.03 30.13 9.22
N SER A 196 -3.31 29.80 8.14
CA SER A 196 -3.48 28.53 7.43
C SER A 196 -2.73 27.36 8.09
N SER A 197 -1.78 27.65 8.99
CA SER A 197 -0.92 26.64 9.62
C SER A 197 -1.58 25.97 10.82
N GLU A 198 -2.41 26.68 11.60
CA GLU A 198 -3.21 26.05 12.67
C GLU A 198 -4.23 25.07 12.08
N LEU A 199 -4.92 25.48 11.01
CA LEU A 199 -5.85 24.61 10.29
C LEU A 199 -5.17 23.41 9.63
N GLY A 200 -3.87 23.53 9.31
CA GLY A 200 -3.04 22.46 8.77
C GLY A 200 -2.63 21.45 9.82
N SER A 201 -2.22 21.91 11.01
CA SER A 201 -1.73 21.04 12.09
C SER A 201 -2.83 20.12 12.63
N ASP A 202 -4.04 20.64 12.85
CA ASP A 202 -5.18 19.83 13.32
C ASP A 202 -5.57 18.75 12.31
N ARG A 203 -5.48 19.08 11.01
CA ARG A 203 -5.75 18.11 9.94
C ARG A 203 -4.70 17.02 9.84
N VAL A 204 -3.43 17.33 10.06
CA VAL A 204 -2.34 16.33 10.03
C VAL A 204 -2.57 15.23 11.07
N LEU A 205 -3.00 15.60 12.28
CA LEU A 205 -3.31 14.65 13.36
C LEU A 205 -4.45 13.69 12.99
N VAL A 206 -5.40 14.14 12.16
CA VAL A 206 -6.51 13.31 11.66
C VAL A 206 -6.09 12.47 10.45
N ILE A 207 -5.25 13.01 9.57
CA ILE A 207 -4.83 12.35 8.33
C ILE A 207 -3.86 11.20 8.59
N GLU A 208 -2.98 11.31 9.60
CA GLU A 208 -1.97 10.29 9.85
C GLU A 208 -2.56 8.90 10.15
N PRO A 209 -3.54 8.74 11.06
CA PRO A 209 -4.22 7.46 11.25
C PRO A 209 -4.90 6.94 9.98
N ILE A 210 -5.49 7.81 9.17
CA ILE A 210 -6.13 7.44 7.90
C ILE A 210 -5.11 6.87 6.91
N ILE A 211 -3.93 7.49 6.82
CA ILE A 211 -2.83 7.01 5.98
C ILE A 211 -2.42 5.60 6.43
N VAL A 212 -2.23 5.40 7.73
CA VAL A 212 -1.81 4.10 8.29
C VAL A 212 -2.86 3.03 8.00
N GLU A 213 -4.15 3.32 8.22
CA GLU A 213 -5.23 2.37 7.92
C GLU A 213 -5.32 2.04 6.43
N THR A 214 -5.25 3.07 5.57
CA THR A 214 -5.30 2.92 4.11
C THR A 214 -4.18 2.00 3.64
N LEU A 215 -2.96 2.21 4.16
CA LEU A 215 -1.80 1.40 3.84
C LEU A 215 -1.96 -0.05 4.30
N GLN A 216 -2.50 -0.27 5.52
CA GLN A 216 -2.77 -1.62 6.03
C GLN A 216 -3.79 -2.37 5.15
N ILE A 217 -4.85 -1.68 4.68
CA ILE A 217 -5.84 -2.23 3.74
C ILE A 217 -5.17 -2.62 2.41
N ILE A 218 -4.30 -1.76 1.87
CA ILE A 218 -3.56 -2.01 0.64
C ILE A 218 -2.67 -3.25 0.81
N THR A 219 -1.83 -3.27 1.85
CA THR A 219 -0.87 -4.35 2.09
C THR A 219 -1.56 -5.70 2.25
N CYS A 220 -2.64 -5.80 3.04
CA CYS A 220 -3.33 -7.08 3.21
C CYS A 220 -4.03 -7.54 1.92
N SER A 221 -4.60 -6.62 1.15
CA SER A 221 -5.22 -6.91 -0.16
C SER A 221 -4.20 -7.42 -1.18
N GLU A 222 -3.03 -6.77 -1.26
CA GLU A 222 -1.89 -7.18 -2.09
C GLU A 222 -1.36 -8.56 -1.72
N LEU A 223 -1.22 -8.85 -0.42
CA LEU A 223 -0.79 -10.18 0.05
C LEU A 223 -1.76 -11.28 -0.38
N TYR A 224 -3.07 -11.04 -0.24
CA TYR A 224 -4.09 -11.97 -0.71
C TYR A 224 -4.04 -12.17 -2.24
N LEU A 225 -3.97 -11.07 -3.02
CA LEU A 225 -3.88 -11.12 -4.48
C LEU A 225 -2.66 -11.94 -4.94
N ARG A 226 -1.49 -11.71 -4.33
CA ARG A 226 -0.28 -12.49 -4.62
C ARG A 226 -0.43 -13.95 -4.24
N PHE A 227 -1.05 -14.26 -3.11
CA PHE A 227 -1.32 -15.64 -2.68
C PHE A 227 -2.15 -16.40 -3.73
N ILE A 228 -3.28 -15.83 -4.17
CA ILE A 228 -4.14 -16.51 -5.15
C ILE A 228 -3.48 -16.61 -6.53
N GLN A 229 -2.76 -15.56 -6.98
CA GLN A 229 -2.03 -15.59 -8.24
C GLN A 229 -0.94 -16.65 -8.24
N ARG A 230 -0.16 -16.77 -7.17
CA ARG A 230 0.86 -17.82 -7.01
C ARG A 230 0.23 -19.21 -7.00
N ARG A 231 -0.88 -19.40 -6.29
CA ARG A 231 -1.57 -20.70 -6.24
C ARG A 231 -2.08 -21.13 -7.61
N ILE A 232 -2.69 -20.22 -8.37
CA ILE A 232 -3.15 -20.48 -9.74
C ILE A 232 -1.96 -20.73 -10.69
N SER A 233 -0.91 -19.92 -10.60
CA SER A 233 0.28 -20.06 -11.46
C SER A 233 1.00 -21.40 -11.23
N ALA A 234 1.15 -21.83 -9.97
CA ALA A 234 1.73 -23.12 -9.63
C ALA A 234 0.90 -24.30 -10.16
N ASP A 235 -0.43 -24.24 -10.02
CA ASP A 235 -1.36 -25.27 -10.51
C ASP A 235 -1.26 -25.45 -12.04
N ILE A 236 -1.22 -24.35 -12.78
CA ILE A 236 -1.20 -24.39 -14.25
C ILE A 236 0.17 -24.83 -14.78
N LYS A 237 1.27 -24.46 -14.11
CA LYS A 237 2.61 -24.97 -14.46
C LYS A 237 2.71 -26.49 -14.31
N GLN A 238 1.92 -27.10 -13.42
CA GLN A 238 1.85 -28.56 -13.24
C GLN A 238 0.88 -29.25 -14.21
N SER A 239 0.02 -28.49 -14.89
CA SER A 239 -0.90 -29.04 -15.87
C SER A 239 -0.18 -29.36 -17.18
N ASN A 240 -0.44 -30.54 -17.76
CA ASN A 240 0.16 -31.01 -19.03
C ASN A 240 -0.49 -30.32 -20.26
N LEU A 241 -0.63 -29.00 -20.22
CA LEU A 241 -1.22 -28.21 -21.31
C LEU A 241 -0.26 -28.08 -22.49
N THR A 242 -0.81 -27.99 -23.69
CA THR A 242 -0.04 -27.55 -24.86
C THR A 242 0.37 -26.08 -24.68
N GLU A 243 1.42 -25.61 -25.37
CA GLU A 243 1.87 -24.22 -25.27
C GLU A 243 0.74 -23.22 -25.63
N ASP A 244 -0.09 -23.57 -26.61
CA ASP A 244 -1.24 -22.77 -27.03
C ASP A 244 -2.34 -22.73 -25.95
N ASP A 245 -2.63 -23.86 -25.31
CA ASP A 245 -3.64 -23.93 -24.25
C ASP A 245 -3.16 -23.23 -22.96
N PHE A 246 -1.86 -23.34 -22.65
CA PHE A 246 -1.24 -22.59 -21.57
C PHE A 246 -1.38 -21.08 -21.79
N LYS A 247 -1.07 -20.58 -23.00
CA LYS A 247 -1.25 -19.16 -23.36
C LYS A 247 -2.70 -18.71 -23.25
N LYS A 248 -3.66 -19.52 -23.74
CA LYS A 248 -5.09 -19.22 -23.61
C LYS A 248 -5.52 -19.15 -22.15
N LYS A 249 -5.11 -20.11 -21.32
CA LYS A 249 -5.44 -20.13 -19.88
C LYS A 249 -4.82 -18.97 -19.14
N SER A 250 -3.55 -18.65 -19.42
CA SER A 250 -2.87 -17.49 -18.85
C SER A 250 -3.59 -16.18 -19.21
N ASN A 251 -4.04 -16.03 -20.46
CA ASN A 251 -4.79 -14.85 -20.90
C ASN A 251 -6.17 -14.77 -20.24
N GLU A 252 -6.85 -15.89 -20.01
CA GLU A 252 -8.11 -15.96 -19.26
C GLU A 252 -7.93 -15.45 -17.82
N ILE A 253 -6.84 -15.85 -17.17
CA ILE A 253 -6.51 -15.45 -15.81
C ILE A 253 -6.14 -13.97 -15.72
N SER A 254 -5.32 -13.47 -16.64
CA SER A 254 -4.99 -12.04 -16.71
C SER A 254 -6.26 -11.19 -16.84
N LYS A 255 -7.15 -11.55 -17.77
CA LYS A 255 -8.44 -10.85 -17.94
C LYS A 255 -9.33 -10.90 -16.70
N PHE A 256 -9.34 -12.04 -16.00
CA PHE A 256 -10.08 -12.17 -14.75
C PHE A 256 -9.60 -11.13 -13.71
N PHE A 257 -8.28 -11.04 -13.49
CA PHE A 257 -7.70 -10.07 -12.56
C PHE A 257 -7.86 -8.62 -13.02
N GLU A 258 -7.75 -8.33 -14.33
CA GLU A 258 -8.04 -7.00 -14.90
C GLU A 258 -9.48 -6.54 -14.62
N SER A 259 -10.42 -7.49 -14.56
CA SER A 259 -11.83 -7.22 -14.25
C SER A 259 -12.17 -7.27 -12.75
N SER A 260 -11.22 -7.62 -11.88
CA SER A 260 -11.48 -7.78 -10.46
C SER A 260 -11.76 -6.43 -9.78
N GLN A 261 -12.80 -6.43 -8.95
CA GLN A 261 -13.13 -5.26 -8.16
C GLN A 261 -12.08 -4.97 -7.10
N LEU A 262 -11.52 -5.99 -6.43
CA LEU A 262 -10.46 -5.81 -5.44
C LEU A 262 -9.23 -5.14 -6.05
N VAL A 263 -8.81 -5.56 -7.25
CA VAL A 263 -7.68 -4.94 -7.97
C VAL A 263 -7.97 -3.46 -8.24
N CYS A 264 -9.16 -3.15 -8.76
CA CYS A 264 -9.58 -1.76 -8.97
C CYS A 264 -9.59 -0.94 -7.66
N GLN A 265 -10.04 -1.53 -6.55
CA GLN A 265 -10.09 -0.86 -5.25
C GLN A 265 -8.70 -0.59 -4.67
N VAL A 266 -7.77 -1.54 -4.81
CA VAL A 266 -6.37 -1.32 -4.41
C VAL A 266 -5.77 -0.15 -5.19
N GLN A 267 -6.01 -0.05 -6.49
CA GLN A 267 -5.53 1.08 -7.31
C GLN A 267 -6.12 2.44 -6.89
N ASP A 268 -7.41 2.48 -6.54
CA ASP A 268 -8.06 3.69 -6.02
C ASP A 268 -7.54 4.06 -4.61
N LEU A 269 -7.34 3.07 -3.73
CA LEU A 269 -6.74 3.26 -2.41
C LEU A 269 -5.30 3.79 -2.52
N LEU A 270 -4.48 3.25 -3.42
CA LEU A 270 -3.11 3.73 -3.69
C LEU A 270 -3.14 5.20 -4.14
N SER A 271 -4.08 5.55 -5.03
CA SER A 271 -4.27 6.92 -5.48
C SER A 271 -4.65 7.87 -4.34
N LYS A 272 -5.57 7.46 -3.45
CA LYS A 272 -5.96 8.22 -2.26
C LYS A 272 -4.80 8.35 -1.27
N TYR A 273 -4.10 7.26 -0.99
CA TYR A 273 -2.88 7.22 -0.16
C TYR A 273 -1.86 8.25 -0.62
N LEU A 274 -1.50 8.27 -1.91
CA LEU A 274 -0.53 9.22 -2.46
C LEU A 274 -0.93 10.69 -2.21
N ASN A 275 -2.21 11.03 -2.36
CA ASN A 275 -2.68 12.40 -2.10
C ASN A 275 -2.57 12.76 -0.61
N LEU A 276 -2.94 11.84 0.28
CA LEU A 276 -2.88 12.04 1.73
C LEU A 276 -1.43 12.14 2.21
N GLU A 277 -0.57 11.22 1.79
CA GLU A 277 0.85 11.15 2.14
C GLU A 277 1.61 12.38 1.63
N GLN A 278 1.36 12.81 0.39
CA GLN A 278 1.96 14.04 -0.15
C GLN A 278 1.59 15.27 0.67
N TYR A 279 0.31 15.41 1.03
CA TYR A 279 -0.15 16.52 1.86
C TYR A 279 0.45 16.46 3.28
N TYR A 280 0.42 15.28 3.91
CA TYR A 280 1.04 15.03 5.21
C TYR A 280 2.51 15.47 5.20
N LEU A 281 3.29 14.98 4.24
CA LEU A 281 4.70 15.29 4.11
C LEU A 281 4.93 16.79 3.94
N ARG A 282 4.16 17.44 3.06
CA ARG A 282 4.27 18.89 2.84
C ARG A 282 4.02 19.69 4.11
N VAL A 283 2.90 19.46 4.80
CA VAL A 283 2.52 20.25 5.98
C VAL A 283 3.45 20.00 7.16
N THR A 284 3.85 18.74 7.39
CA THR A 284 4.78 18.38 8.47
C THR A 284 6.17 18.96 8.24
N ILE A 285 6.67 18.96 7.00
CA ILE A 285 7.92 19.66 6.64
C ILE A 285 7.77 21.17 6.84
N MET A 286 6.68 21.80 6.38
CA MET A 286 6.44 23.23 6.62
C MET A 286 6.45 23.57 8.12
N LYS A 287 5.86 22.71 8.95
CA LYS A 287 5.87 22.86 10.40
C LYS A 287 7.28 22.71 10.98
N ALA A 288 8.05 21.70 10.57
CA ALA A 288 9.44 21.54 11.00
C ALA A 288 10.29 22.77 10.64
N LEU A 289 10.12 23.30 9.41
CA LEU A 289 10.81 24.51 8.94
C LEU A 289 10.40 25.79 9.67
N SER A 290 9.29 25.80 10.41
CA SER A 290 8.93 26.95 11.26
C SER A 290 9.75 27.02 12.55
N SER A 291 10.54 25.98 12.85
CA SER A 291 11.53 26.00 13.93
C SER A 291 12.75 26.81 13.50
N ASP A 292 12.87 28.04 14.02
CA ASP A 292 14.00 28.94 13.79
C ASP A 292 15.16 28.70 14.77
N GLU A 293 15.26 27.52 15.37
CA GLU A 293 16.30 27.21 16.34
C GLU A 293 17.58 26.71 15.68
N VAL A 294 18.72 27.21 16.17
CA VAL A 294 20.06 26.75 15.78
C VAL A 294 20.64 25.92 16.91
N ASP A 295 21.06 24.70 16.60
CA ASP A 295 21.85 23.88 17.51
C ASP A 295 23.22 24.53 17.69
N LYS A 296 23.46 25.06 18.89
CA LYS A 296 24.70 25.77 19.24
C LYS A 296 25.93 24.86 19.24
N SER A 297 25.74 23.54 19.36
CA SER A 297 26.86 22.60 19.41
C SER A 297 27.43 22.33 18.01
N SER A 298 26.55 22.13 17.03
CA SER A 298 26.91 21.85 15.64
C SER A 298 26.90 23.09 14.73
N ASN A 299 26.31 24.21 15.18
CA ASN A 299 26.01 25.41 14.38
C ASN A 299 25.22 25.07 13.10
N VAL A 300 24.18 24.26 13.27
CA VAL A 300 23.26 23.78 12.22
C VAL A 300 21.82 24.08 12.65
N TRP A 301 20.91 24.26 11.68
CA TRP A 301 19.49 24.43 11.99
C TRP A 301 18.87 23.15 12.56
N CYS A 302 18.13 23.27 13.67
CA CYS A 302 17.53 22.12 14.37
C CYS A 302 16.51 21.36 13.52
N PHE A 303 15.81 22.02 12.58
CA PHE A 303 14.77 21.38 11.77
C PHE A 303 15.30 20.28 10.82
N ILE A 304 16.61 20.23 10.57
CA ILE A 304 17.18 19.33 9.55
C ILE A 304 16.88 17.88 9.91
N ASP A 305 17.10 17.49 11.16
CA ASP A 305 16.85 16.12 11.60
C ASP A 305 15.36 15.77 11.52
N ASP A 306 14.47 16.70 11.90
CA ASP A 306 13.02 16.54 11.78
C ASP A 306 12.58 16.35 10.32
N VAL A 307 13.08 17.19 9.40
CA VAL A 307 12.73 17.12 7.97
C VAL A 307 13.16 15.77 7.37
N PHE A 308 14.37 15.31 7.65
CA PHE A 308 14.84 14.01 7.15
C PHE A 308 14.16 12.83 7.85
N PHE A 309 13.81 12.94 9.13
CA PHE A 309 13.04 11.93 9.84
C PHE A 309 11.63 11.78 9.26
N ILE A 310 10.91 12.89 9.04
CA ILE A 310 9.57 12.92 8.43
C ILE A 310 9.61 12.35 6.99
N THR A 311 10.61 12.75 6.21
CA THR A 311 10.80 12.25 4.83
C THR A 311 11.05 10.75 4.84
N LYS A 312 11.96 10.28 5.70
CA LYS A 312 12.25 8.85 5.88
C LYS A 312 10.99 8.07 6.25
N LYS A 313 10.22 8.55 7.23
CA LYS A 313 8.96 7.93 7.67
C LYS A 313 7.98 7.78 6.51
N SER A 314 7.81 8.83 5.70
CA SER A 314 6.87 8.84 4.57
C SER A 314 7.30 7.87 3.45
N LEU A 315 8.60 7.81 3.15
CA LEU A 315 9.14 6.88 2.16
C LEU A 315 9.07 5.42 2.62
N ILE A 316 9.36 5.14 3.89
CA ILE A 316 9.20 3.79 4.46
C ILE A 316 7.74 3.32 4.41
N ARG A 317 6.78 4.20 4.69
CA ARG A 317 5.35 3.85 4.51
C ARG A 317 5.03 3.49 3.06
N SER A 318 5.56 4.25 2.09
CA SER A 318 5.34 3.93 0.68
C SER A 318 5.90 2.56 0.28
N LEU A 319 7.02 2.14 0.88
CA LEU A 319 7.60 0.80 0.66
C LEU A 319 6.67 -0.33 1.12
N SER A 320 5.96 -0.15 2.24
CA SER A 320 5.00 -1.14 2.74
C SER A 320 3.80 -1.37 1.82
N SER A 321 3.51 -0.45 0.89
CA SER A 321 2.46 -0.64 -0.13
C SER A 321 2.80 -1.78 -1.08
N GLY A 322 4.10 -2.08 -1.26
CA GLY A 322 4.58 -3.08 -2.21
C GLY A 322 4.29 -2.75 -3.69
N ASN A 323 3.88 -1.51 -3.99
CA ASN A 323 3.57 -1.04 -5.34
C ASN A 323 4.67 -0.10 -5.86
N VAL A 324 5.33 -0.49 -6.95
CA VAL A 324 6.49 0.23 -7.51
C VAL A 324 6.13 1.66 -7.92
N ASP A 325 4.98 1.84 -8.58
CA ASP A 325 4.53 3.16 -9.04
C ASP A 325 4.32 4.13 -7.88
N THR A 326 3.76 3.64 -6.77
CA THR A 326 3.51 4.39 -5.54
C THR A 326 4.81 4.78 -4.85
N ILE A 327 5.78 3.86 -4.78
CA ILE A 327 7.11 4.15 -4.24
C ILE A 327 7.79 5.23 -5.09
N CYS A 328 7.81 5.09 -6.42
CA CYS A 328 8.39 6.07 -7.33
C CYS A 328 7.71 7.44 -7.22
N ALA A 329 6.38 7.48 -7.17
CA ALA A 329 5.61 8.71 -6.99
C ALA A 329 5.96 9.40 -5.66
N MET A 330 6.08 8.64 -4.57
CA MET A 330 6.40 9.19 -3.25
C MET A 330 7.84 9.71 -3.17
N VAL A 331 8.80 9.04 -3.82
CA VAL A 331 10.18 9.55 -3.97
C VAL A 331 10.17 10.88 -4.72
N ASN A 332 9.49 10.96 -5.87
CA ASN A 332 9.39 12.19 -6.65
C ASN A 332 8.71 13.33 -5.88
N HIS A 333 7.63 13.04 -5.14
CA HIS A 333 6.97 14.01 -4.27
C HIS A 333 7.91 14.51 -3.17
N SER A 334 8.66 13.60 -2.53
CA SER A 334 9.62 13.96 -1.50
C SER A 334 10.72 14.86 -2.02
N CYS A 335 11.32 14.53 -3.18
CA CYS A 335 12.33 15.36 -3.83
C CYS A 335 11.78 16.76 -4.15
N SER A 336 10.60 16.85 -4.75
CA SER A 336 9.97 18.14 -5.08
C SER A 336 9.73 18.97 -3.83
N ILE A 337 9.19 18.38 -2.76
CA ILE A 337 8.88 19.09 -1.51
C ILE A 337 10.16 19.59 -0.82
N LEU A 338 11.22 18.78 -0.78
CA LEU A 338 12.51 19.18 -0.20
C LEU A 338 13.15 20.32 -0.99
N ILE A 339 13.14 20.25 -2.33
CA ILE A 339 13.68 21.31 -3.19
C ILE A 339 12.89 22.61 -3.00
N ASP A 340 11.55 22.53 -3.03
CA ASP A 340 10.71 23.73 -2.97
C ASP A 340 10.73 24.37 -1.58
N LEU A 341 10.41 23.62 -0.53
CA LEU A 341 10.24 24.18 0.80
C LEU A 341 11.56 24.43 1.52
N MET A 342 12.42 23.40 1.60
CA MET A 342 13.64 23.47 2.39
C MET A 342 14.73 24.25 1.64
N VAL A 343 15.02 23.90 0.38
CA VAL A 343 16.12 24.53 -0.37
C VAL A 343 15.74 25.92 -0.89
N ASN A 344 14.64 26.05 -1.64
CA ASN A 344 14.31 27.30 -2.31
C ASN A 344 13.67 28.34 -1.39
N ASP A 345 12.65 27.93 -0.61
CA ASP A 345 11.84 28.85 0.20
C ASP A 345 12.49 29.16 1.56
N PHE A 346 13.14 28.21 2.22
CA PHE A 346 13.77 28.46 3.53
C PHE A 346 15.25 28.84 3.38
N LEU A 347 16.11 27.87 3.05
CA LEU A 347 17.57 28.07 3.02
C LEU A 347 17.98 29.14 1.99
N GLY A 348 17.39 29.12 0.79
CA GLY A 348 17.64 30.08 -0.27
C GLY A 348 17.28 31.51 0.12
N ASN A 349 16.23 31.70 0.94
CA ASN A 349 15.87 33.02 1.44
C ASN A 349 16.83 33.52 2.52
N ILE A 350 17.30 32.64 3.42
CA ILE A 350 18.32 33.01 4.42
C ILE A 350 19.64 33.39 3.76
N ILE A 351 20.06 32.66 2.72
CA ILE A 351 21.27 32.97 1.96
C ILE A 351 21.17 34.37 1.34
N ARG A 352 20.03 34.70 0.72
CA ARG A 352 19.80 36.02 0.10
C ARG A 352 19.72 37.15 1.12
N THR A 353 19.17 36.93 2.30
CA THR A 353 19.09 37.98 3.34
C THR A 353 20.44 38.28 3.98
N GLY A 354 21.32 37.27 4.12
CA GLY A 354 22.69 37.46 4.61
C GLY A 354 23.52 38.41 3.75
N PHE A 355 23.35 38.33 2.43
CA PHE A 355 24.07 39.14 1.44
C PHE A 355 23.14 39.50 0.26
N PRO A 356 22.38 40.61 0.34
CA PRO A 356 21.34 40.95 -0.64
C PRO A 356 21.84 41.34 -2.06
N SER A 357 23.13 41.65 -2.23
CA SER A 357 23.73 41.99 -3.53
C SER A 357 25.20 41.56 -3.56
N GLY A 358 25.72 41.10 -4.72
CA GLY A 358 27.14 40.74 -4.84
C GLY A 358 27.56 39.55 -3.95
N TRP A 359 26.59 38.76 -3.52
CA TRP A 359 26.69 37.86 -2.37
C TRP A 359 27.87 36.90 -2.41
N VAL A 360 28.23 36.38 -3.58
CA VAL A 360 29.36 35.46 -3.68
C VAL A 360 30.65 36.13 -3.24
N GLN A 361 30.95 37.36 -3.71
CA GLN A 361 32.20 38.04 -3.36
C GLN A 361 32.18 38.54 -1.91
N ASP A 362 31.07 39.14 -1.47
CA ASP A 362 30.95 39.66 -0.12
C ASP A 362 30.92 38.55 0.94
N ALA A 363 30.23 37.44 0.64
CA ALA A 363 30.24 36.26 1.50
C ALA A 363 31.61 35.58 1.50
N TYR A 364 32.28 35.46 0.35
CA TYR A 364 33.63 34.92 0.29
C TYR A 364 34.60 35.73 1.14
N ASN A 365 34.58 37.07 1.01
CA ASN A 365 35.39 37.97 1.83
C ASN A 365 35.04 37.85 3.32
N TYR A 366 33.75 37.74 3.66
CA TYR A 366 33.31 37.57 5.03
C TYR A 366 33.79 36.24 5.64
N VAL A 367 33.68 35.14 4.91
CA VAL A 367 34.17 33.81 5.33
C VAL A 367 35.70 33.83 5.48
N GLN A 368 36.43 34.38 4.51
CA GLN A 368 37.89 34.50 4.58
C GLN A 368 38.34 35.32 5.79
N ASN A 369 37.68 36.45 6.07
CA ASN A 369 37.96 37.25 7.25
C ASN A 369 37.64 36.50 8.55
N SER A 370 36.56 35.73 8.57
CA SER A 370 36.16 34.91 9.73
C SER A 370 37.20 33.81 10.01
N VAL A 371 37.70 33.15 8.96
CA VAL A 371 38.75 32.11 9.05
C VAL A 371 40.08 32.73 9.47
N ALA A 372 40.45 33.92 8.95
CA ALA A 372 41.67 34.62 9.34
C ALA A 372 41.66 35.00 10.83
N VAL A 373 40.52 35.48 11.34
CA VAL A 373 40.36 35.79 12.78
C VAL A 373 40.46 34.52 13.63
N ALA A 374 39.77 33.43 13.24
CA ALA A 374 39.85 32.16 13.95
C ALA A 374 41.26 31.53 13.92
N GLY A 375 41.97 31.64 12.80
CA GLY A 375 43.36 31.19 12.65
C GLY A 375 44.35 32.02 13.48
N SER A 376 44.13 33.33 13.62
CA SER A 376 44.99 34.20 14.42
C SER A 376 44.96 33.89 15.93
N LEU A 377 43.86 33.33 16.44
CA LEU A 377 43.73 32.96 17.85
C LEU A 377 44.60 31.76 18.26
N SER A 378 45.10 30.97 17.31
CA SER A 378 45.93 29.79 17.59
C SER A 378 47.37 30.10 18.01
N SER A 379 47.78 31.38 18.02
CA SER A 379 49.18 31.78 18.24
C SER A 379 49.43 32.71 19.43
N SER A 380 48.45 32.94 20.32
CA SER A 380 48.68 33.73 21.55
C SER A 380 48.05 33.09 22.78
N SER A 381 48.93 32.46 23.56
CA SER A 381 48.68 31.96 24.91
C SER A 381 48.38 33.12 25.87
N SER A 382 47.10 33.48 25.98
CA SER A 382 46.57 34.16 27.16
C SER A 382 45.18 33.60 27.43
N ILE A 383 45.08 32.88 28.54
CA ILE A 383 43.86 32.36 29.13
C ILE A 383 42.90 33.54 29.33
N VAL A 384 41.97 33.70 28.40
CA VAL A 384 40.77 34.51 28.56
C VAL A 384 39.62 33.53 28.37
N ASN A 385 38.83 33.34 29.44
CA ASN A 385 37.55 32.65 29.42
C ASN A 385 36.86 32.90 28.08
N VAL A 386 36.65 31.86 27.28
CA VAL A 386 35.80 31.91 26.09
C VAL A 386 34.36 31.95 26.61
N PRO A 387 33.69 33.11 26.65
CA PRO A 387 32.30 33.18 27.07
C PRO A 387 31.49 32.94 25.80
N THR A 388 30.94 31.73 25.72
CA THR A 388 29.60 31.49 25.19
C THR A 388 28.92 32.73 24.58
N VAL A 389 28.77 32.73 23.24
CA VAL A 389 27.85 33.60 22.47
C VAL A 389 28.19 35.10 22.41
N SER A 390 29.16 35.63 23.17
CA SER A 390 29.30 37.09 23.36
C SER A 390 30.37 37.82 22.52
N SER A 391 31.18 37.13 21.70
CA SER A 391 32.26 37.79 20.92
C SER A 391 31.94 38.09 19.44
N PHE A 392 30.68 37.99 19.02
CA PHE A 392 30.21 38.56 17.76
C PHE A 392 29.58 39.95 17.97
N ASN A 393 30.33 40.89 18.56
CA ASN A 393 30.02 42.32 18.47
C ASN A 393 30.33 42.82 17.05
N MET A 394 29.58 42.33 16.06
CA MET A 394 29.54 42.88 14.72
C MET A 394 28.55 44.04 14.72
N ILE A 395 29.10 45.24 14.85
CA ILE A 395 28.41 46.52 14.72
C ILE A 395 27.97 46.66 13.26
N GLY A 396 26.79 46.13 12.92
CA GLY A 396 26.21 46.30 11.61
C GLY A 396 24.79 45.72 11.55
N PRO A 397 23.86 46.36 10.81
CA PRO A 397 22.46 45.95 10.76
C PRO A 397 22.23 44.51 10.27
N ASN A 398 23.26 43.86 9.70
CA ASN A 398 23.17 42.54 9.08
C ASN A 398 23.96 41.43 9.83
N ALA A 399 24.44 41.66 11.06
CA ALA A 399 25.26 40.69 11.78
C ALA A 399 24.57 39.33 11.98
N LEU A 400 23.31 39.34 12.42
CA LEU A 400 22.50 38.12 12.59
C LEU A 400 22.29 37.38 11.27
N ALA A 401 22.01 38.12 10.18
CA ALA A 401 21.81 37.55 8.86
C ALA A 401 23.09 36.87 8.33
N ARG A 402 24.26 37.44 8.62
CA ARG A 402 25.56 36.83 8.28
C ARG A 402 25.87 35.60 9.14
N TYR A 403 25.50 35.59 10.40
CA TYR A 403 25.58 34.39 11.25
C TYR A 403 24.68 33.27 10.71
N HIS A 404 23.41 33.56 10.41
CA HIS A 404 22.47 32.61 9.81
C HIS A 404 22.93 32.10 8.44
N PHE A 405 23.65 32.91 7.67
CA PHE A 405 24.30 32.46 6.44
C PHE A 405 25.33 31.36 6.71
N LEU A 406 26.24 31.53 7.69
CA LEU A 406 27.22 30.50 8.05
C LEU A 406 26.55 29.22 8.57
N VAL A 407 25.54 29.37 9.44
CA VAL A 407 24.72 28.24 9.93
C VAL A 407 24.07 27.51 8.77
N THR A 408 23.56 28.24 7.78
CA THR A 408 22.96 27.66 6.57
C THR A 408 23.96 26.88 5.73
N LEU A 409 25.21 27.34 5.60
CA LEU A 409 26.24 26.57 4.90
C LEU A 409 26.55 25.24 5.60
N ASN A 410 26.74 25.25 6.93
CA ASN A 410 26.91 24.03 7.71
C ASN A 410 25.70 23.10 7.59
N SER A 411 24.51 23.70 7.57
CA SER A 411 23.23 23.00 7.43
C SER A 411 23.08 22.31 6.08
N ILE A 412 23.58 22.91 4.99
CA ILE A 412 23.61 22.26 3.66
C ILE A 412 24.51 21.02 3.69
N GLU A 413 25.68 21.09 4.35
CA GLU A 413 26.57 19.93 4.49
C GLU A 413 25.92 18.82 5.34
N ALA A 414 25.28 19.18 6.46
CA ALA A 414 24.52 18.25 7.29
C ALA A 414 23.38 17.58 6.50
N SER A 415 22.68 18.37 5.68
CA SER A 415 21.61 17.88 4.81
C SER A 415 22.11 16.89 3.77
N GLN A 416 23.30 17.11 3.19
CA GLN A 416 23.91 16.16 2.26
C GLN A 416 24.23 14.82 2.94
N LYS A 417 24.75 14.86 4.18
CA LYS A 417 25.03 13.65 4.98
C LYS A 417 23.74 12.88 5.31
N ASN A 418 22.70 13.58 5.75
CA ASN A 418 21.40 12.99 6.05
C ASN A 418 20.72 12.42 4.80
N LEU A 419 20.83 13.10 3.66
CA LEU A 419 20.32 12.60 2.38
C LEU A 419 21.02 11.31 1.95
N LEU A 420 22.36 11.25 2.06
CA LEU A 420 23.11 10.03 1.73
C LEU A 420 22.72 8.86 2.65
N SER A 421 22.57 9.13 3.95
CA SER A 421 22.08 8.13 4.92
C SER A 421 20.67 7.62 4.56
N LEU A 422 19.77 8.52 4.18
CA LEU A 422 18.42 8.18 3.73
C LEU A 422 18.43 7.29 2.47
N VAL A 423 19.21 7.66 1.45
CA VAL A 423 19.34 6.88 0.21
C VAL A 423 19.86 5.47 0.50
N ASN A 424 20.95 5.34 1.25
CA ASN A 424 21.53 4.05 1.61
C ASN A 424 20.53 3.17 2.38
N HIS A 425 19.72 3.77 3.26
CA HIS A 425 18.69 3.04 3.99
C HIS A 425 17.56 2.55 3.07
N LEU A 426 17.07 3.40 2.16
CA LEU A 426 16.02 3.01 1.21
C LEU A 426 16.49 1.91 0.25
N GLU A 427 17.74 1.97 -0.21
CA GLU A 427 18.33 0.90 -1.02
C GLU A 427 18.37 -0.43 -0.26
N SER A 428 18.75 -0.41 1.02
CA SER A 428 18.73 -1.60 1.88
C SER A 428 17.31 -2.20 2.00
N GLU A 429 16.30 -1.37 2.25
CA GLU A 429 14.90 -1.82 2.37
C GLU A 429 14.36 -2.37 1.04
N LEU A 430 14.66 -1.71 -0.09
CA LEU A 430 14.28 -2.19 -1.42
C LEU A 430 14.91 -3.56 -1.73
N ASN A 431 16.18 -3.74 -1.40
CA ASN A 431 16.87 -5.03 -1.59
C ASN A 431 16.21 -6.16 -0.78
N LEU A 432 15.76 -5.88 0.45
CA LEU A 432 15.02 -6.85 1.27
C LEU A 432 13.67 -7.21 0.61
N LEU A 433 12.96 -6.23 0.04
CA LEU A 433 11.70 -6.48 -0.68
C LEU A 433 11.92 -7.36 -1.92
N TYR A 434 12.98 -7.12 -2.69
CA TYR A 434 13.31 -7.95 -3.86
C TYR A 434 13.64 -9.40 -3.47
N GLN A 435 14.47 -9.60 -2.44
CA GLN A 435 14.81 -10.95 -1.95
C GLN A 435 13.56 -11.71 -1.48
N ASN A 436 12.63 -11.02 -0.80
CA ASN A 436 11.36 -11.61 -0.38
C ASN A 436 10.42 -11.94 -1.56
N GLN A 437 10.56 -11.28 -2.72
CA GLN A 437 9.82 -11.64 -3.92
C GLN A 437 10.42 -12.89 -4.59
N GLU A 438 11.75 -13.01 -4.65
CA GLU A 438 12.44 -14.18 -5.23
C GLU A 438 12.26 -15.45 -4.40
N ILE A 439 12.29 -15.36 -3.06
CA ILE A 439 12.06 -16.53 -2.18
C ILE A 439 10.61 -17.05 -2.27
N ASN A 440 9.69 -16.23 -2.78
CA ASN A 440 8.26 -16.55 -2.91
C ASN A 440 7.78 -16.66 -4.38
N SER A 441 8.67 -16.67 -5.38
CA SER A 441 8.31 -16.95 -6.80
C SER A 441 8.72 -18.36 -7.19
#